data_AF-A0A2J6JAN7-F1
#
_entry.id   AF-A0A2J6JAN7-F1
#
_cell.length_a   1.000
_cell.length_b   1.000
_cell.length_c   1.000
_cell.angle_alpha   90.00
_cell.angle_beta   90.00
_cell.angle_gamma   90.00
#
_symmetry.space_group_name_H-M   'P 1'
#
loop_
_entity.id
_entity.type
_entity.pdbx_description
1 polymer ?
#
loop_
_entity_poly.entity_id
_entity_poly.type
_entity_poly.pdbx_seq_one_letter_code
_entity_poly.pdbx_strand_id
1 'polypeptide(L)'
;MKAHEFQGMCELAGEGRLTWVEHMESHAAGRVIACGSDMVEVEVAGHHESWDPSCCREMTFGYRVNYDEVRRHPHEFDSHRD
;
A
#
# COMPACT_ATOMS: atom_id res chain seq x y z
N MET A 1 -0.36 9.23 -5.90
CA MET A 1 -1.48 8.86 -4.99
C MET A 1 -2.24 10.10 -4.50
N LYS A 2 -3.56 10.04 -4.28
CA LYS A 2 -4.35 11.11 -3.63
C LYS A 2 -4.25 11.02 -2.10
N ALA A 3 -4.47 12.13 -1.41
CA ALA A 3 -4.31 12.23 0.05
C ALA A 3 -5.11 11.18 0.86
N HIS A 4 -6.35 10.86 0.45
CA HIS A 4 -7.17 9.86 1.16
C HIS A 4 -6.70 8.42 0.93
N GLU A 5 -6.13 8.13 -0.24
CA GLU A 5 -5.53 6.81 -0.55
C GLU A 5 -4.27 6.62 0.29
N PHE A 6 -3.45 7.67 0.42
CA PHE A 6 -2.27 7.68 1.28
C PHE A 6 -2.63 7.43 2.74
N GLN A 7 -3.63 8.16 3.26
CA GLN A 7 -4.07 7.97 4.65
C GLN A 7 -4.55 6.53 4.91
N GLY A 8 -5.39 5.98 4.04
CA GLY A 8 -5.87 4.60 4.20
C GLY A 8 -4.76 3.56 4.13
N MET A 9 -3.81 3.73 3.20
CA MET A 9 -2.63 2.89 3.09
C MET A 9 -1.77 2.94 4.37
N CYS A 10 -1.60 4.11 4.96
CA CYS A 10 -0.85 4.29 6.20
C CYS A 10 -1.54 3.67 7.42
N GLU A 11 -2.88 3.74 7.49
CA GLU A 11 -3.65 3.04 8.52
C GLU A 11 -3.46 1.53 8.41
N LEU A 12 -3.60 0.96 7.21
CA LEU A 12 -3.41 -0.47 6.96
C LEU A 12 -1.98 -0.93 7.29
N ALA A 13 -0.97 -0.16 6.89
CA ALA A 13 0.43 -0.46 7.21
C ALA A 13 0.68 -0.39 8.73
N GLY A 14 0.10 0.58 9.43
CA GLY A 14 0.18 0.71 10.89
C GLY A 14 -0.49 -0.45 11.64
N GLU A 15 -1.54 -1.04 11.08
CA GLU A 15 -2.18 -2.27 11.58
C GLU A 15 -1.38 -3.55 11.25
N GLY A 16 -0.22 -3.43 10.59
CA GLY A 16 0.61 -4.56 10.17
C GLY A 16 0.08 -5.30 8.94
N ARG A 17 -0.86 -4.72 8.19
CA ARG A 17 -1.40 -5.32 6.97
C ARG A 17 -0.44 -5.10 5.80
N LEU A 18 -0.24 -6.17 5.03
CA LEU A 18 0.67 -6.17 3.89
C LEU A 18 0.16 -5.22 2.80
N THR A 19 0.89 -4.13 2.58
CA THR A 19 0.54 -3.11 1.57
C THR A 19 1.73 -2.92 0.63
N TRP A 20 1.45 -2.81 -0.67
CA TRP A 20 2.48 -2.63 -1.71
C TRP A 20 2.18 -1.38 -2.53
N VAL A 21 3.24 -0.76 -3.03
CA VAL A 21 3.17 0.38 -3.94
C VAL A 21 4.13 0.19 -5.11
N GLU A 22 3.79 0.77 -6.25
CA GLU A 22 4.65 0.94 -7.41
C GLU A 22 5.13 2.38 -7.49
N HIS A 23 6.43 2.57 -7.66
CA HIS A 23 7.01 3.85 -8.06
C HIS A 23 6.79 4.06 -9.56
N MET A 24 6.00 5.06 -9.93
CA MET A 24 5.52 5.22 -11.31
C MET A 24 6.61 5.55 -12.33
N GLU A 25 7.73 6.16 -11.92
CA GLU A 25 8.81 6.52 -12.85
C GLU A 25 9.78 5.36 -13.11
N SER A 26 10.06 4.56 -12.09
CA SER A 26 11.04 3.47 -12.16
C SER A 26 10.38 2.10 -12.33
N HIS A 27 9.06 2.02 -12.18
CA HIS A 27 8.29 0.78 -12.10
C HIS A 27 8.79 -0.18 -11.01
N ALA A 28 9.47 0.36 -10.00
CA ALA A 28 9.90 -0.40 -8.84
C ALA A 28 8.69 -0.72 -7.95
N ALA A 29 8.58 -1.95 -7.49
CA ALA A 29 7.58 -2.36 -6.52
C ALA A 29 8.21 -2.42 -5.13
N GLY A 30 7.57 -1.80 -4.15
CA GLY A 30 8.02 -1.75 -2.76
C GLY A 30 6.91 -2.11 -1.79
N ARG A 31 7.26 -2.80 -0.71
CA ARG A 31 6.35 -3.08 0.41
C ARG A 31 6.33 -1.87 1.33
N VAL A 32 5.17 -1.31 1.61
CA VAL A 32 5.05 -0.22 2.58
C VAL A 32 5.33 -0.78 3.98
N ILE A 33 6.33 -0.20 4.65
CA ILE A 33 6.74 -0.60 6.00
C ILE A 33 6.40 0.47 7.04
N ALA A 34 6.32 1.73 6.62
CA ALA A 34 5.88 2.85 7.45
C ALA A 34 5.42 4.02 6.57
N CYS A 35 4.72 4.96 7.18
CA CYS A 35 4.46 6.27 6.60
C CYS A 35 5.05 7.35 7.48
N GLY A 36 5.80 8.27 6.87
CA GLY A 36 6.15 9.55 7.45
C GLY A 36 5.03 10.58 7.28
N SER A 37 5.31 11.83 7.63
CA SER A 37 4.36 12.96 7.51
C SER A 37 3.86 13.16 6.07
N ASP A 38 4.77 13.05 5.10
CA ASP A 38 4.52 13.31 3.68
C ASP A 38 5.21 12.29 2.76
N MET A 39 5.80 11.23 3.31
CA MET A 39 6.58 10.25 2.57
C MET A 39 6.14 8.83 2.91
N VAL A 40 6.20 7.92 1.94
CA VAL A 40 6.01 6.49 2.14
C VAL A 40 7.37 5.85 2.38
N GLU A 41 7.56 5.12 3.47
CA GLU A 41 8.72 4.26 3.63
C GLU A 41 8.40 2.87 3.09
N VAL A 42 9.20 2.42 2.13
CA VAL A 42 9.02 1.15 1.45
C VAL A 42 10.26 0.29 1.55
N GLU A 43 10.08 -1.02 1.59
CA GLU A 43 11.14 -2.00 1.45
C GLU A 43 11.15 -2.53 0.01
N VAL A 44 12.29 -2.37 -0.67
CA VAL A 44 12.54 -2.82 -2.04
C VAL A 44 13.78 -3.70 -2.03
N ALA A 45 13.63 -4.98 -2.36
CA ALA A 45 14.74 -5.95 -2.42
C ALA A 45 15.64 -5.98 -1.16
N GLY A 46 15.07 -5.75 0.03
CA GLY A 46 15.79 -5.73 1.31
C GLY A 46 16.44 -4.39 1.67
N HIS A 47 16.20 -3.34 0.88
CA HIS A 47 16.60 -1.96 1.18
C HIS A 47 15.38 -1.12 1.54
N HIS A 48 15.56 -0.17 2.47
CA HIS A 48 14.53 0.81 2.79
C HIS A 48 14.70 2.04 1.91
N GLU A 49 13.62 2.45 1.26
CA GLU A 49 13.55 3.68 0.47
C GLU A 49 12.39 4.54 0.95
N SER A 50 12.52 5.85 0.74
CA SER A 50 11.45 6.81 1.01
C SER A 50 10.95 7.36 -0.32
N TRP A 51 9.67 7.15 -0.61
CA TRP A 51 9.06 7.58 -1.86
C TRP A 51 8.04 8.68 -1.62
N ASP A 52 8.01 9.63 -2.54
CA ASP A 52 6.97 10.64 -2.55
C ASP A 52 5.63 9.99 -2.96
N PRO A 53 4.57 10.14 -2.16
CA PRO A 53 3.29 9.50 -2.43
C PRO A 53 2.67 9.95 -3.76
N SER A 54 3.01 11.14 -4.28
CA SER A 54 2.55 11.58 -5.60
C SER A 54 3.14 10.73 -6.72
N CYS A 55 4.36 10.21 -6.56
CA CYS A 55 5.03 9.29 -7.47
C CYS A 55 4.65 7.82 -7.25
N CYS A 56 3.88 7.52 -6.20
CA CYS A 56 3.45 6.16 -5.88
C CYS A 56 2.03 5.86 -6.42
N ARG A 57 1.85 4.59 -6.76
CA ARG A 57 0.55 3.97 -7.04
C ARG A 57 0.38 2.74 -6.15
N GLU A 58 -0.73 2.65 -5.42
CA GLU A 58 -1.01 1.49 -4.57
C GLU A 58 -1.25 0.21 -5.40
N MET A 59 -0.70 -0.89 -4.91
CA MET A 59 -0.72 -2.23 -5.51
C MET A 59 -1.07 -3.31 -4.48
N THR A 60 -2.17 -3.20 -3.74
CA THR A 60 -2.50 -4.25 -2.75
C THR A 60 -2.84 -5.58 -3.45
N PHE A 61 -2.09 -6.65 -3.12
CA PHE A 61 -2.18 -8.01 -3.71
C PHE A 61 -1.86 -8.16 -5.22
N GLY A 62 -1.11 -7.24 -5.83
CA GLY A 62 -0.81 -7.33 -7.27
C GLY A 62 -2.02 -7.09 -8.18
N TYR A 63 -3.13 -6.60 -7.61
CA TYR A 63 -4.31 -6.13 -8.32
C TYR A 63 -4.60 -4.68 -7.92
N ARG A 64 -5.21 -3.91 -8.83
CA ARG A 64 -5.75 -2.58 -8.50
C ARG A 64 -6.88 -2.78 -7.48
N VAL A 65 -6.77 -2.22 -6.29
CA VAL A 65 -7.87 -2.27 -5.31
C VAL A 65 -9.03 -1.41 -5.81
N ASN A 66 -10.17 -2.05 -6.06
CA ASN A 66 -11.43 -1.35 -6.23
C ASN A 66 -12.08 -1.16 -4.85
N TYR A 67 -11.81 -0.03 -4.21
CA TYR A 67 -12.29 0.27 -2.86
C TYR A 67 -13.83 0.27 -2.72
N ASP A 68 -14.59 0.46 -3.80
CA ASP A 68 -16.06 0.35 -3.79
C ASP A 68 -16.53 -1.11 -3.56
N GLU A 69 -15.72 -2.08 -4.00
CA GLU A 69 -16.01 -3.52 -3.91
C GLU A 69 -15.60 -4.11 -2.56
N VAL A 70 -14.42 -3.72 -2.05
CA VAL A 70 -13.91 -4.16 -0.73
C VAL A 70 -14.83 -3.75 0.41
N ARG A 71 -15.49 -2.57 0.32
CA ARG A 71 -16.47 -2.14 1.33
C ARG A 71 -17.76 -2.95 1.33
N ARG A 72 -18.10 -3.63 0.22
CA ARG A 72 -19.31 -4.46 0.12
C ARG A 72 -19.08 -5.90 0.62
N HIS A 73 -17.85 -6.39 0.54
CA HIS A 73 -17.52 -7.80 0.84
C HIS A 73 -16.26 -7.95 1.73
N PRO A 74 -16.32 -7.48 3.00
CA PRO A 74 -15.14 -7.47 3.88
C PRO A 74 -14.66 -8.87 4.30
N HIS A 75 -15.48 -9.92 4.13
CA HIS A 75 -15.21 -11.27 4.65
C HIS A 75 -14.58 -12.23 3.62
N GLU A 76 -14.52 -11.86 2.33
CA GLU A 76 -14.03 -12.77 1.27
C GLU A 76 -12.51 -12.72 1.09
N PHE A 77 -11.83 -11.77 1.73
CA PHE A 77 -10.37 -11.63 1.74
C PHE A 77 -9.74 -11.91 3.12
N ASP A 78 -10.54 -12.38 4.08
CA ASP A 78 -10.03 -12.90 5.36
C ASP A 78 -9.65 -14.37 5.16
N SER A 79 -8.41 -14.61 4.74
CA SER A 79 -7.87 -15.97 4.61
C SER A 79 -7.39 -16.54 5.97
N HIS A 80 -8.05 -16.23 7.09
CA HIS A 80 -7.90 -17.03 8.31
C HIS A 80 -8.87 -18.23 8.25
N ARG A 81 -8.50 -19.21 7.41
CA ARG A 81 -8.88 -20.62 7.62
C ARG A 81 -7.58 -21.42 7.68
N ASP A 82 -7.00 -21.55 8.86
CA ASP A 82 -7.21 -22.69 9.76
C ASP A 82 -6.67 -22.35 11.17
#